data_AF-A0A9Q4BV08-F1
#
_entry.id   AF-A0A9Q4BV08-F1
#
_cell.length_a   1.000
_cell.length_b   1.000
_cell.length_c   1.000
_cell.angle_alpha   90.00
_cell.angle_beta   90.00
_cell.angle_gamma   90.00
#
_symmetry.space_group_name_H-M   'P 1'
#
loop_
_entity.id
_entity.type
_entity.pdbx_description
1 polymer ?
#
loop_
_entity_poly.entity_id
_entity_poly.type
_entity_poly.pdbx_seq_one_letter_code
_entity_poly.pdbx_strand_id
1 'polypeptide(L)'
;MSKYLFNKINEILARWNPLDVPHFIASDEYKSYVNDIVSQGKDFDKIRSELKRILVDQMGLTFSDDIPEHSLDLDNVAKEIFNVL
;
A
#
# COMPACT_ATOMS: atom_id res chain seq x y z
N MET A 1 -11.18 -6.56 -12.07
CA MET A 1 -10.34 -7.20 -11.02
C MET A 1 -11.12 -8.32 -10.35
N SER A 2 -10.48 -9.43 -9.98
CA SER A 2 -11.13 -10.51 -9.23
C SER A 2 -11.30 -10.14 -7.75
N LYS A 3 -12.36 -10.63 -7.10
CA LYS A 3 -12.59 -10.43 -5.66
C LYS A 3 -11.43 -10.98 -4.81
N TYR A 4 -10.80 -12.06 -5.28
CA TYR A 4 -9.63 -12.64 -4.63
C TYR A 4 -8.44 -11.68 -4.62
N LEU A 5 -8.09 -11.12 -5.79
CA LEU A 5 -6.98 -10.18 -5.91
C LEU A 5 -7.21 -8.93 -5.04
N PHE A 6 -8.42 -8.38 -5.11
CA PHE A 6 -8.81 -7.23 -4.30
C PHE A 6 -8.58 -7.48 -2.80
N ASN A 7 -9.08 -8.61 -2.28
CA ASN A 7 -8.94 -8.96 -0.88
C ASN A 7 -7.47 -9.18 -0.48
N LYS A 8 -6.68 -9.81 -1.35
CA LYS A 8 -5.25 -10.06 -1.08
C LYS A 8 -4.45 -8.78 -0.96
N ILE A 9 -4.68 -7.80 -1.83
CA ILE A 9 -4.02 -6.50 -1.73
C ILE A 9 -4.49 -5.76 -0.48
N ASN A 10 -5.80 -5.75 -0.18
CA ASN A 10 -6.31 -5.13 1.05
C ASN A 10 -5.72 -5.77 2.33
N GLU A 11 -5.53 -7.09 2.36
CA GLU A 11 -4.87 -7.80 3.47
C GLU A 11 -3.41 -7.35 3.66
N ILE A 12 -2.68 -7.09 2.58
CA ILE A 12 -1.31 -6.54 2.64
C ILE A 12 -1.35 -5.13 3.24
N LEU A 13 -2.21 -4.25 2.74
CA LEU A 13 -2.33 -2.87 3.22
C LEU A 13 -2.78 -2.81 4.69
N ALA A 14 -3.75 -3.64 5.08
CA ALA A 14 -4.25 -3.70 6.46
C ALA A 14 -3.24 -4.27 7.47
N ARG A 15 -2.26 -5.05 7.00
CA ARG A 15 -1.13 -5.51 7.81
C ARG A 15 -0.02 -4.46 7.88
N TRP A 16 0.21 -3.73 6.80
CA TRP A 16 1.14 -2.60 6.78
C TRP A 16 0.70 -1.48 7.73
N ASN A 17 -0.57 -1.09 7.62
CA ASN A 17 -1.26 -0.19 8.55
C ASN A 17 -0.49 1.07 8.97
N PRO A 18 -0.09 1.94 8.01
CA PRO A 18 0.73 3.12 8.30
C PRO A 18 0.05 4.15 9.23
N LEU A 19 -1.27 4.11 9.37
CA LEU A 19 -2.04 4.97 10.29
C LEU A 19 -2.10 4.43 11.72
N ASP A 20 -1.55 3.25 11.99
CA ASP A 20 -1.59 2.56 13.29
C ASP A 20 -3.01 2.48 13.90
N VAL A 21 -4.02 2.30 13.05
CA VAL A 21 -5.40 2.15 13.49
C VAL A 21 -5.69 0.70 13.90
N PRO A 22 -6.66 0.44 14.80
CA PRO A 22 -7.07 -0.92 15.12
C PRO A 22 -7.38 -1.76 13.89
N HIS A 23 -7.05 -3.06 13.92
CA HIS A 23 -7.16 -3.93 12.74
C HIS A 23 -8.56 -3.96 12.11
N PHE A 24 -9.62 -3.85 12.91
CA PHE A 24 -10.99 -3.81 12.38
C PHE A 24 -11.26 -2.55 11.53
N ILE A 25 -10.62 -1.42 11.85
CA ILE A 25 -10.65 -0.18 11.04
C ILE A 25 -9.77 -0.35 9.80
N ALA A 26 -8.52 -0.80 9.99
CA ALA A 26 -7.57 -1.05 8.90
C ALA A 26 -8.17 -1.94 7.80
N SER A 27 -8.91 -2.98 8.17
CA SER A 27 -9.52 -3.92 7.23
C SER A 27 -10.54 -3.29 6.28
N ASP A 28 -11.10 -2.12 6.62
CA ASP A 28 -12.06 -1.39 5.80
C ASP A 28 -11.45 -0.13 5.16
N GLU A 29 -10.62 0.60 5.91
CA GLU A 29 -9.99 1.87 5.51
C GLU A 29 -9.23 1.75 4.18
N TYR A 30 -8.37 0.73 4.07
CA TYR A 30 -7.45 0.62 2.92
C TYR A 30 -8.09 0.08 1.64
N LYS A 31 -9.36 -0.36 1.69
CA LYS A 31 -10.09 -0.87 0.51
C LYS A 31 -10.21 0.17 -0.59
N SER A 32 -10.30 1.44 -0.21
CA SER A 32 -10.43 2.58 -1.12
C SER A 32 -9.23 2.72 -2.07
N TYR A 33 -8.04 2.30 -1.64
CA TYR A 33 -6.79 2.44 -2.38
C TYR A 33 -6.47 1.27 -3.32
N VAL A 34 -7.14 0.12 -3.15
CA VAL A 34 -6.81 -1.12 -3.85
C VAL A 34 -6.90 -0.98 -5.37
N ASN A 35 -7.93 -0.29 -5.87
CA ASN A 35 -8.11 -0.10 -7.32
C ASN A 35 -6.97 0.72 -7.93
N ASP A 36 -6.55 1.79 -7.25
CA ASP A 36 -5.50 2.69 -7.72
C ASP A 36 -4.16 1.95 -7.81
N ILE A 37 -3.84 1.12 -6.81
CA ILE A 37 -2.63 0.28 -6.80
C ILE A 37 -2.67 -0.77 -7.91
N VAL A 38 -3.79 -1.47 -8.06
CA VAL A 38 -3.93 -2.52 -9.09
C VAL A 38 -3.85 -1.94 -10.50
N SER A 39 -4.32 -0.69 -10.68
CA SER A 39 -4.25 0.00 -11.98
C SER A 39 -2.83 0.27 -12.46
N GLN A 40 -1.84 0.25 -11.57
CA GLN A 40 -0.42 0.39 -11.92
C GLN A 40 0.14 -0.87 -12.62
N GLY A 41 -0.54 -2.01 -12.46
CA GLY A 41 -0.09 -3.30 -12.97
C GLY A 41 1.13 -3.84 -12.24
N LYS A 42 1.73 -4.91 -12.78
CA LYS A 42 2.92 -5.57 -12.22
C LYS A 42 4.21 -4.77 -12.54
N ASP A 43 4.30 -3.57 -11.98
CA ASP A 43 5.39 -2.61 -12.19
C ASP A 43 5.83 -2.07 -10.82
N PHE A 44 6.99 -2.52 -10.34
CA PHE A 44 7.45 -2.26 -8.97
C PHE A 44 7.58 -0.75 -8.69
N ASP A 45 8.18 0.01 -9.60
CA ASP A 45 8.43 1.44 -9.40
C ASP A 45 7.12 2.23 -9.37
N LYS A 46 6.15 1.84 -10.19
CA LYS A 46 4.81 2.47 -10.15
C LYS A 46 4.03 2.11 -8.90
N ILE A 47 4.06 0.85 -8.46
CA ILE A 47 3.43 0.43 -7.20
C ILE A 47 4.03 1.20 -6.03
N ARG A 48 5.37 1.27 -5.94
CA ARG A 48 6.08 2.01 -4.90
C ARG A 48 5.70 3.49 -4.92
N SER A 49 5.68 4.11 -6.09
CA SER A 49 5.30 5.52 -6.25
C SER A 49 3.86 5.78 -5.83
N GLU A 50 2.94 4.88 -6.18
CA GLU A 50 1.54 4.98 -5.82
C GLU A 50 1.31 4.83 -4.31
N LEU A 51 1.98 3.87 -3.66
CA LEU A 51 1.96 3.73 -2.20
C LEU A 51 2.49 4.99 -1.50
N LYS A 52 3.59 5.57 -2.00
CA LYS A 52 4.12 6.84 -1.47
C LYS A 52 3.12 7.98 -1.64
N ARG A 53 2.47 8.09 -2.81
CA ARG A 53 1.42 9.07 -3.08
C ARG A 53 0.26 8.93 -2.09
N ILE A 54 -0.19 7.71 -1.81
CA ILE A 54 -1.25 7.43 -0.84
C ILE A 54 -0.83 7.89 0.57
N LEU A 55 0.38 7.55 1.02
CA LEU A 55 0.88 7.98 2.33
C LEU A 55 0.89 9.50 2.49
N VAL A 56 1.40 10.23 1.49
CA VAL A 56 1.60 11.68 1.60
C VAL A 56 0.32 12.44 1.29
N ASP A 57 -0.31 12.16 0.15
CA ASP A 57 -1.37 13.00 -0.39
C ASP A 57 -2.75 12.64 0.16
N GLN A 58 -2.98 11.36 0.49
CA GLN A 58 -4.29 10.90 0.95
C GLN A 58 -4.34 10.72 2.47
N MET A 59 -3.26 10.24 3.09
CA MET A 59 -3.17 10.06 4.54
C MET A 59 -2.53 11.24 5.27
N GLY A 60 -1.86 12.16 4.57
CA GLY A 60 -1.21 13.32 5.18
C GLY A 60 0.02 12.97 6.03
N LEU A 61 0.62 11.79 5.82
CA LEU A 61 1.79 11.34 6.55
C LEU A 61 3.06 11.98 5.99
N THR A 62 4.04 12.19 6.87
CA THR A 62 5.37 12.63 6.44
C THR A 62 6.16 11.42 5.98
N PHE A 63 6.66 11.46 4.74
CA PHE A 63 7.53 10.44 4.18
C PHE A 63 8.81 11.08 3.64
N SER A 64 9.94 10.38 3.76
CA SER A 64 11.22 10.81 3.20
C SER A 64 11.98 9.58 2.70
N ASP A 65 12.47 9.61 1.46
CA ASP A 65 13.33 8.55 0.92
C ASP A 65 14.71 8.53 1.61
N ASP A 66 15.12 9.63 2.25
CA ASP A 66 16.39 9.72 2.98
C ASP A 66 16.34 9.04 4.35
N ILE A 67 15.15 8.66 4.83
CA ILE A 67 14.96 7.90 6.07
C ILE A 67 14.93 6.41 5.68
N PRO A 68 15.97 5.63 6.02
CA PRO A 68 16.09 4.24 5.58
C PRO A 68 14.90 3.38 5.99
N GLU A 69 14.35 3.60 7.17
CA GLU A 69 13.19 2.88 7.70
C GLU A 69 11.95 3.10 6.83
N HIS A 70 11.71 4.34 6.38
CA HIS A 70 10.58 4.68 5.53
C HIS A 70 10.71 4.02 4.15
N SER A 71 11.90 4.10 3.53
CA SER A 71 12.11 3.47 2.22
C SER A 71 12.01 1.96 2.30
N LEU A 72 12.65 1.33 3.30
CA LEU A 72 12.67 -0.12 3.45
C LEU A 72 11.27 -0.69 3.65
N ASP A 73 10.46 -0.05 4.50
CA ASP A 73 9.09 -0.47 4.77
C ASP A 73 8.21 -0.36 3.52
N LEU A 74 8.29 0.78 2.80
CA LEU A 74 7.60 0.97 1.54
C LEU A 74 8.00 -0.06 0.47
N ASP A 75 9.30 -0.34 0.35
CA ASP A 75 9.85 -1.30 -0.62
C ASP A 75 9.37 -2.73 -0.34
N ASN A 76 9.29 -3.12 0.93
CA ASN A 76 8.78 -4.43 1.34
C ASN A 76 7.30 -4.59 0.95
N VAL A 77 6.47 -3.59 1.23
CA VAL A 77 5.05 -3.61 0.88
C VAL A 77 4.84 -3.61 -0.63
N ALA A 78 5.58 -2.76 -1.36
CA ALA A 78 5.53 -2.72 -2.82
C ALA A 78 5.91 -4.08 -3.43
N LYS A 79 6.92 -4.75 -2.88
CA LYS A 79 7.36 -6.08 -3.32
C LYS A 79 6.32 -7.16 -3.03
N GLU A 80 5.66 -7.14 -1.88
CA GLU A 80 4.57 -8.07 -1.56
C GLU A 80 3.42 -7.92 -2.58
N ILE A 81 3.03 -6.68 -2.90
CA ILE A 81 1.98 -6.39 -3.87
C ILE A 81 2.39 -6.83 -5.29
N PHE A 82 3.62 -6.52 -5.71
CA PHE A 82 4.17 -6.92 -7.02
C PHE A 82 4.13 -8.45 -7.23
N ASN A 83 4.33 -9.22 -6.17
CA ASN A 83 4.30 -10.69 -6.24
C ASN A 83 2.88 -11.25 -6.37
N VAL A 84 1.86 -10.49 -5.96
CA VAL A 84 0.45 -10.87 -6.03
C VAL A 84 -0.21 -10.46 -7.36
N LEU A 85 0.25 -9.36 -7.97
CA LEU A 85 -0.16 -8.89 -9.30
C LEU A 85 0.44 -9.75 -10.43
#